data_AF-A0A1M5LF19-F1
#
_entry.id   AF-A0A1M5LF19-F1
#
_cell.length_a   1.000
_cell.length_b   1.000
_cell.length_c   1.000
_cell.angle_alpha   90.00
_cell.angle_beta   90.00
_cell.angle_gamma   90.00
#
_symmetry.space_group_name_H-M   'P 1'
#
loop_
_entity.id
_entity.type
_entity.pdbx_description
1 polymer ?
#
loop_
_entity_poly.entity_id
_entity_poly.type
_entity_poly.pdbx_seq_one_letter_code
_entity_poly.pdbx_strand_id
1 'polypeptide(L)'
;MVDPKIKLYDAVRIKGLSQPHVFESDCFNMRQPRVGDVAYVIEIYEGPPGYELECSGENGITEWLLAFSPEEVELEKVAGSANG
;
A
#
# COMPACT_ATOMS: atom_id res chain seq x y z
N MET A 1 -8.36 -2.09 -13.51
CA MET A 1 -9.49 -2.32 -12.59
C MET A 1 -8.92 -2.86 -11.29
N VAL A 2 -9.48 -2.49 -10.13
CA VAL A 2 -9.01 -2.99 -8.83
C VAL A 2 -9.30 -4.49 -8.69
N ASP A 3 -8.39 -5.24 -8.06
CA ASP A 3 -8.58 -6.64 -7.67
C ASP A 3 -9.75 -6.74 -6.67
N PRO A 4 -10.85 -7.45 -7.01
CA PRO A 4 -12.01 -7.57 -6.13
C PRO A 4 -11.74 -8.35 -4.85
N LYS A 5 -10.62 -9.07 -4.73
CA LYS A 5 -10.21 -9.79 -3.50
C LYS A 5 -9.63 -8.87 -2.43
N ILE A 6 -9.13 -7.71 -2.83
CA ILE A 6 -8.61 -6.69 -1.92
C ILE A 6 -9.78 -5.83 -1.44
N LYS A 7 -9.90 -5.68 -0.11
CA LYS A 7 -10.93 -4.90 0.56
C LYS A 7 -10.31 -3.78 1.38
N LEU A 8 -11.13 -2.78 1.69
CA LEU A 8 -10.79 -1.74 2.65
C LEU A 8 -10.33 -2.39 3.96
N TYR A 9 -9.26 -1.86 4.55
CA TYR A 9 -8.58 -2.33 5.76
C TYR A 9 -7.85 -3.67 5.65
N ASP A 10 -7.78 -4.28 4.47
CA ASP A 10 -6.89 -5.43 4.28
C ASP A 10 -5.42 -5.01 4.45
N ALA A 11 -4.65 -5.83 5.14
CA ALA A 11 -3.20 -5.78 5.06
C ALA A 11 -2.75 -6.43 3.75
N VAL A 12 -1.94 -5.72 2.99
CA VAL A 12 -1.41 -6.14 1.69
C VAL A 12 0.10 -5.99 1.66
N ARG A 13 0.78 -6.92 0.99
CA ARG A 13 2.22 -6.85 0.71
C ARG A 13 2.45 -6.36 -0.71
N ILE A 14 3.34 -5.40 -0.88
CA ILE A 14 3.82 -4.99 -2.21
C ILE A 14 4.71 -6.10 -2.79
N LYS A 15 4.30 -6.66 -3.93
CA LYS A 15 5.04 -7.69 -4.67
C LYS A 15 5.81 -7.12 -5.85
N GLY A 16 5.34 -6.02 -6.41
CA GLY A 16 5.92 -5.36 -7.56
C GLY A 16 5.51 -3.90 -7.62
N LEU A 17 6.40 -3.08 -8.18
CA LEU A 17 6.18 -1.66 -8.47
C LEU A 17 6.65 -1.42 -9.91
N SER A 18 5.77 -0.90 -10.75
CA SER A 18 6.05 -0.75 -12.19
C SER A 18 6.55 0.66 -12.56
N GLN A 19 6.37 1.66 -11.69
CA GLN A 19 6.88 3.02 -11.89
C GLN A 19 7.61 3.55 -10.65
N PRO A 20 8.72 4.31 -10.83
CA PRO A 20 9.33 5.03 -9.73
C PRO A 20 8.36 6.11 -9.23
N HIS A 21 7.86 5.95 -8.01
CA HIS A 21 7.07 6.99 -7.36
C HIS A 21 8.02 8.11 -6.96
N VAL A 22 7.88 9.28 -7.61
CA VAL A 22 8.67 10.46 -7.26
C VAL A 22 8.19 10.93 -5.90
N PHE A 23 9.09 10.89 -4.93
CA PHE A 23 8.82 11.29 -3.56
C PHE A 23 9.59 12.56 -3.30
N GLU A 24 8.90 13.63 -2.90
CA GLU A 24 9.57 14.82 -2.38
C GLU A 24 10.02 14.50 -0.95
N SER A 25 11.34 14.39 -0.75
CA SER A 25 11.95 13.85 0.47
C SER A 25 12.07 14.87 1.61
N ASP A 26 11.09 15.76 1.79
CA ASP A 26 11.18 16.86 2.77
C ASP A 26 10.61 16.51 4.16
N CYS A 27 9.95 15.35 4.30
CA CYS A 27 9.39 14.88 5.56
C CYS A 27 10.29 13.87 6.30
N PHE A 28 10.62 14.15 7.56
CA PHE A 28 11.38 13.26 8.45
C PHE A 28 10.69 11.89 8.61
N ASN A 29 11.48 10.80 8.55
CA ASN A 29 11.05 9.39 8.69
C ASN A 29 10.19 8.81 7.56
N MET A 30 9.99 9.56 6.48
CA MET A 30 9.33 9.06 5.29
C MET A 30 10.33 8.43 4.32
N ARG A 31 9.97 7.30 3.73
CA ARG A 31 10.76 6.59 2.72
C ARG A 31 9.87 6.19 1.55
N GLN A 32 10.49 5.93 0.41
CA GLN A 32 9.75 5.41 -0.75
C GLN A 32 9.16 4.02 -0.48
N PRO A 33 8.00 3.70 -1.09
CA PRO A 33 7.49 2.34 -1.16
C PRO A 33 8.50 1.40 -1.81
N ARG A 34 8.56 0.16 -1.32
CA ARG A 34 9.40 -0.88 -1.89
C ARG A 34 8.71 -2.24 -1.85
N VAL A 35 9.17 -3.14 -2.71
CA VAL A 35 8.76 -4.55 -2.67
C VAL A 35 9.07 -5.13 -1.29
N GLY A 36 8.10 -5.86 -0.74
CA GLY A 36 8.16 -6.47 0.59
C GLY A 36 7.47 -5.66 1.68
N ASP A 37 7.19 -4.37 1.45
CA ASP A 37 6.42 -3.55 2.38
C ASP A 37 5.04 -4.16 2.62
N VAL A 38 4.60 -4.11 3.87
CA VAL A 38 3.22 -4.40 4.25
C VAL A 38 2.53 -3.08 4.54
N ALA A 39 1.40 -2.86 3.87
CA ALA A 39 0.58 -1.67 4.00
C ALA A 39 -0.88 -2.06 4.23
N TYR A 40 -1.65 -1.13 4.77
CA TYR A 40 -3.10 -1.28 4.86
C TYR A 40 -3.78 -0.55 3.71
N VAL A 41 -4.91 -1.10 3.25
CA VAL A 41 -5.78 -0.40 2.29
C VAL A 41 -6.65 0.59 3.05
N ILE A 42 -6.44 1.88 2.82
CA ILE A 42 -7.12 2.97 3.55
C ILE A 42 -8.24 3.58 2.72
N GLU A 43 -8.15 3.47 1.40
CA GLU A 43 -9.22 3.82 0.46
C GLU A 43 -9.15 2.96 -0.82
N ILE A 44 -10.31 2.74 -1.47
CA ILE A 44 -10.42 2.13 -2.79
C ILE A 44 -11.20 3.08 -3.69
N TYR A 45 -10.57 3.55 -4.76
CA TYR A 45 -11.17 4.44 -5.73
C TYR A 45 -11.84 3.66 -6.86
N GLU A 46 -13.01 4.12 -7.32
CA GLU A 46 -13.72 3.55 -8.47
C GLU A 46 -13.47 4.33 -9.78
N GLY A 47 -13.08 5.61 -9.70
CA GLY A 47 -12.91 6.49 -10.86
C GLY A 47 -11.92 7.64 -10.63
N PRO A 48 -10.64 7.53 -11.07
CA PRO A 48 -10.03 6.34 -11.67
C PRO A 48 -9.86 5.19 -10.65
N PRO A 49 -9.81 3.92 -11.08
CA PRO A 49 -9.56 2.81 -10.17
C PRO A 49 -8.21 2.94 -9.46
N GLY A 50 -8.15 2.65 -8.16
CA GLY A 50 -6.91 2.72 -7.40
C GLY A 50 -7.05 2.36 -5.94
N TYR A 51 -5.92 2.39 -5.24
CA TYR A 51 -5.79 2.11 -3.82
C TYR A 51 -5.05 3.26 -3.15
N GLU A 52 -5.56 3.75 -2.02
CA GLU A 52 -4.72 4.48 -1.08
C GLU A 52 -4.18 3.50 -0.05
N LEU A 53 -2.85 3.48 0.09
CA LEU A 53 -2.13 2.52 0.92
C LEU A 53 -1.29 3.26 1.97
N GLU A 54 -1.32 2.80 3.22
CA GLU A 54 -0.46 3.29 4.29
C GLU A 54 0.48 2.19 4.77
N CYS A 55 1.79 2.47 4.79
CA CYS A 55 2.78 1.64 5.46
C CYS A 55 3.30 2.36 6.69
N SER A 56 3.27 1.67 7.82
CA SER A 56 3.75 2.20 9.10
C SER A 56 4.81 1.27 9.67
N GLY A 57 5.86 1.85 10.24
CA GLY A 57 6.95 1.13 10.88
C GLY A 57 6.56 0.55 12.24
N GLU A 58 7.51 -0.13 12.90
CA GLU A 58 7.29 -0.83 14.17
C GLU A 58 6.84 0.08 15.33
N ASN A 59 7.08 1.38 15.23
CA ASN A 59 6.69 2.40 16.21
C ASN A 59 5.33 3.06 15.88
N GLY A 60 4.61 2.57 14.88
CA GLY A 60 3.35 3.16 14.41
C GLY A 60 3.51 4.47 13.65
N ILE A 61 4.75 4.86 13.29
CA ILE A 61 4.99 6.04 12.45
C ILE A 61 4.79 5.63 10.99
N THR A 62 3.98 6.41 10.27
CA THR A 62 3.80 6.27 8.82
C THR A 62 5.12 6.48 8.09
N GLU A 63 5.56 5.45 7.37
CA GLU A 63 6.74 5.49 6.51
C GLU A 63 6.39 6.02 5.12
N TRP A 64 5.16 5.75 4.65
CA TRP A 64 4.55 6.37 3.48
C TRP A 64 3.03 6.17 3.47
N LEU A 65 2.34 7.11 2.83
CA LEU A 65 0.90 7.07 2.51
C LEU A 65 0.75 7.56 1.07
N LEU A 66 0.36 6.67 0.16
CA LEU A 66 0.33 6.97 -1.28
C LEU A 66 -0.84 6.29 -1.98
N ALA A 67 -1.35 6.95 -3.02
CA ALA A 67 -2.30 6.38 -3.95
C ALA A 67 -1.57 5.65 -5.09
N PHE A 68 -2.07 4.48 -5.46
CA PHE A 68 -1.58 3.66 -6.57
C PHE A 68 -2.73 3.31 -7.50
N SER A 69 -2.51 3.46 -8.80
CA SER A 69 -3.31 2.77 -9.80
C SER A 69 -3.05 1.25 -9.78
N PRO A 70 -3.98 0.40 -10.23
CA PRO A 70 -3.79 -1.05 -10.25
C PRO A 70 -2.62 -1.51 -11.12
N GLU A 71 -2.21 -0.72 -12.11
CA GLU A 71 -1.05 -0.98 -12.97
C GLU A 71 0.29 -0.60 -12.31
N GLU A 72 0.29 0.27 -11.30
CA GLU A 72 1.49 0.75 -10.60
C GLU A 72 2.01 -0.23 -9.56
N VAL A 73 1.12 -1.08 -9.02
CA VAL A 73 1.43 -1.94 -7.87
C VAL A 73 0.85 -3.34 -8.03
N GLU A 74 1.66 -4.34 -7.68
CA GLU A 74 1.20 -5.71 -7.49
C GLU A 74 1.04 -5.98 -5.98
N LEU A 75 -0.14 -6.43 -5.57
CA LEU A 75 -0.49 -6.63 -4.16
C LEU A 75 -0.81 -8.08 -3.85
N GLU A 76 -0.32 -8.55 -2.70
CA GLU A 76 -0.67 -9.84 -2.11
C GLU A 76 -1.36 -9.60 -0.76
N LYS A 77 -2.59 -10.09 -0.59
CA LYS A 77 -3.27 -10.02 0.72
C LYS A 77 -2.49 -10.81 1.76
N VAL A 78 -2.14 -10.17 2.87
CA VAL A 78 -1.55 -10.85 4.03
C VAL A 78 -2.69 -11.60 4.73
N ALA A 79 -2.56 -12.92 4.85
CA ALA A 79 -3.53 -13.69 5.61
C ALA A 79 -3.54 -13.18 7.06
N GLY A 80 -4.70 -12.73 7.53
CA GLY A 80 -4.90 -12.50 8.96
C GLY A 80 -4.62 -13.81 9.68
N SER A 81 -3.71 -13.81 10.64
CA SER A 81 -3.63 -14.92 11.59
C SER A 81 -5.03 -15.06 12.17
N ALA A 82 -5.74 -16.13 11.81
CA ALA A 82 -6.95 -16.55 12.49
C ALA A 82 -6.51 -16.95 13.90
N ASN A 83 -6.33 -15.96 14.76
CA ASN A 83 -6.14 -16.20 16.18
C ASN A 83 -7.51 -16.68 16.69
N GLY A 84 -7.59 -17.99 16.91
CA GLY A 84 -8.69 -18.63 17.61
C GLY A 84 -8.72 -18.29 19.10
#